data_AF-X1KVV9-F1
#
_entry.id   AF-X1KVV9-F1
#
_cell.length_a   1.000
_cell.length_b   1.000
_cell.length_c   1.000
_cell.angle_alpha   90.00
_cell.angle_beta   90.00
_cell.angle_gamma   90.00
#
_symmetry.space_group_name_H-M   'P 1'
#
loop_
_entity.id
_entity.type
_entity.pdbx_description
1 polymer ?
#
loop_
_entity_poly.entity_id
_entity_poly.type
_entity_poly.pdbx_seq_one_letter_code
_entity_poly.pdbx_strand_id
1 'polypeptide(L)'
;MNGRSGPSILLDIQNIDLRIEELTLMREELLEREEIKQLTERIKKLNKELKNLNQEKHSLKLDQRRINDEVSILSDKIKSKEEKLYSGKITNPKELVGINEEVISLKSKMDEKETELLELMEALDEISKNLEKKERHLRETLEEIKKNELELARKEKEIDQEISNIYFFTNKCKFGKKMVGPPGFEPGTSAL
;
A
#
# COMPACT_ATOMS: atom_id res chain seq x y z
N MET A 1 46.06 44.56 -17.14
CA MET A 1 46.24 43.34 -17.96
C MET A 1 45.30 42.26 -17.42
N ASN A 2 44.37 41.64 -18.12
CA ASN A 2 43.77 41.88 -19.44
C ASN A 2 42.26 41.86 -19.22
N GLY A 3 41.55 42.88 -19.74
CA GLY A 3 40.10 42.90 -19.71
C GLY A 3 39.60 41.74 -20.56
N ARG A 4 38.88 40.78 -19.96
CA ARG A 4 38.05 39.87 -20.75
C ARG A 4 37.11 40.77 -21.56
N SER A 5 37.26 40.78 -22.88
CA SER A 5 36.43 41.60 -23.77
C SER A 5 34.95 41.35 -23.45
N GLY A 6 34.11 42.39 -23.45
CA GLY A 6 32.67 42.29 -23.18
C GLY A 6 31.94 41.10 -23.85
N PRO A 7 32.27 40.72 -25.11
CA PRO A 7 31.73 39.52 -25.76
C PRO A 7 32.06 38.19 -25.07
N SER A 8 33.25 38.07 -24.47
CA SER A 8 33.69 36.85 -23.77
C SER A 8 32.98 36.66 -22.44
N ILE A 9 32.70 37.74 -21.71
CA ILE A 9 31.97 37.68 -20.42
C ILE A 9 30.50 37.34 -20.64
N LEU A 10 29.90 37.87 -21.71
CA LEU A 10 28.52 37.58 -22.07
C LEU A 10 28.35 36.11 -22.49
N LEU A 11 29.30 35.57 -23.25
CA LEU A 11 29.32 34.16 -23.63
C LEU A 11 29.50 33.23 -22.42
N ASP A 12 30.39 33.60 -21.48
CA ASP A 12 30.58 32.84 -20.23
C ASP A 12 29.28 32.78 -19.40
N ILE A 13 28.52 33.88 -19.32
CA ILE A 13 27.23 33.93 -18.60
C ILE A 13 26.17 33.09 -19.32
N GLN A 14 26.04 33.24 -20.64
CA GLN A 14 25.06 32.46 -21.42
C GLN A 14 25.32 30.95 -21.31
N ASN A 15 26.58 30.52 -21.36
CA ASN A 15 26.92 29.10 -21.18
C ASN A 15 26.55 28.57 -19.79
N ILE A 16 26.60 29.43 -18.77
CA ILE A 16 26.22 29.07 -17.40
C ILE A 16 24.70 28.97 -17.28
N ASP A 17 23.95 29.92 -17.85
CA ASP A 17 22.49 29.90 -17.84
C ASP A 17 21.97 28.64 -18.57
N LEU A 18 22.54 28.31 -19.74
CA LEU A 18 22.22 27.08 -20.48
C LEU A 18 22.49 25.82 -19.65
N ARG A 19 23.60 25.79 -18.89
CA ARG A 19 23.93 24.64 -18.05
C ARG A 19 22.98 24.50 -16.85
N ILE A 20 22.53 25.62 -16.27
CA ILE A 20 21.53 25.61 -15.19
C ILE A 20 20.17 25.14 -15.74
N GLU A 21 19.77 25.60 -16.92
CA GLU A 21 18.54 25.14 -17.59
C GLU A 21 18.60 23.63 -17.87
N GLU A 22 19.71 23.12 -18.41
CA GLU A 22 19.91 21.68 -18.65
C GLU A 22 19.77 20.87 -17.35
N LEU A 23 20.43 21.29 -16.27
CA LEU A 23 20.34 20.62 -14.97
C LEU A 23 18.92 20.68 -14.38
N THR A 24 18.20 21.79 -14.59
CA THR A 24 16.82 21.95 -14.12
C THR A 24 15.88 21.03 -14.89
N LEU A 25 16.02 20.93 -16.20
CA LEU A 25 15.27 19.99 -17.03
C LEU A 25 15.57 18.53 -16.65
N MET A 26 16.84 18.18 -16.46
CA MET A 26 17.23 16.84 -15.98
C MET A 26 16.58 16.47 -14.64
N ARG A 27 16.39 17.44 -13.74
CA ARG A 27 15.72 17.23 -12.45
C ARG A 27 14.21 17.00 -12.60
N GLU A 28 13.58 17.65 -13.57
CA GLU A 28 12.16 17.50 -13.86
C GLU A 28 11.86 16.17 -14.57
N GLU A 29 12.75 15.73 -15.46
CA GLU A 29 12.62 14.52 -16.28
C GLU A 29 13.12 13.22 -15.60
N LEU A 30 13.44 13.26 -14.30
CA LEU A 30 13.89 12.08 -13.56
C LEU A 30 12.85 10.94 -13.65
N LEU A 31 13.30 9.81 -14.21
CA LEU A 31 12.47 8.62 -14.47
C LEU A 31 11.81 8.06 -13.20
N GLU A 32 12.45 8.22 -12.04
CA GLU A 32 11.93 7.79 -10.74
C GLU A 32 10.57 8.42 -10.43
N ARG A 33 10.30 9.65 -10.90
CA ARG A 33 8.99 10.30 -10.71
C ARG A 33 7.87 9.57 -11.44
N GLU A 34 8.15 9.12 -12.65
CA GLU A 34 7.18 8.39 -13.46
C GLU A 34 6.97 6.99 -12.89
N GLU A 35 8.04 6.31 -12.46
CA GLU A 35 7.94 5.02 -11.77
C GLU A 35 7.12 5.12 -10.48
N ILE A 36 7.36 6.13 -9.64
CA ILE A 36 6.56 6.37 -8.41
C ILE A 36 5.09 6.59 -8.75
N LYS A 37 4.77 7.36 -9.80
CA LYS A 37 3.37 7.55 -10.24
C LYS A 37 2.73 6.23 -10.65
N GLN A 38 3.42 5.42 -11.45
CA GLN A 38 2.90 4.12 -11.91
C GLN A 38 2.68 3.16 -10.74
N LEU A 39 3.62 3.08 -9.81
CA LEU A 39 3.51 2.26 -8.59
C LEU A 39 2.38 2.77 -7.68
N THR A 40 2.19 4.08 -7.56
CA THR A 40 1.08 4.68 -6.80
C THR A 40 -0.28 4.30 -7.39
N GLU A 41 -0.43 4.35 -8.72
CA GLU A 41 -1.65 3.89 -9.39
C GLU A 41 -1.86 2.38 -9.22
N ARG A 42 -0.79 1.59 -9.22
CA ARG A 42 -0.85 0.16 -8.91
C ARG A 42 -1.35 -0.08 -7.49
N ILE A 43 -0.86 0.67 -6.50
CA ILE A 43 -1.33 0.61 -5.11
C ILE A 43 -2.82 0.95 -5.00
N LYS A 44 -3.28 2.00 -5.68
CA LYS A 44 -4.71 2.35 -5.69
C LYS A 44 -5.58 1.20 -6.20
N LYS A 45 -5.16 0.54 -7.28
CA LYS A 45 -5.84 -0.64 -7.83
C LYS A 45 -5.84 -1.80 -6.83
N LEU A 46 -4.69 -2.12 -6.23
CA LEU A 46 -4.57 -3.19 -5.24
C LEU A 46 -5.42 -2.94 -4.00
N ASN A 47 -5.45 -1.71 -3.49
CA ASN A 47 -6.29 -1.34 -2.35
C ASN A 47 -7.78 -1.50 -2.64
N LYS A 48 -8.21 -1.15 -3.87
CA LYS A 48 -9.61 -1.38 -4.29
C LYS A 48 -9.95 -2.87 -4.34
N GLU A 49 -9.05 -3.68 -4.89
CA GLU A 49 -9.22 -5.14 -4.95
C GLU A 49 -9.25 -5.76 -3.55
N LEU A 50 -8.34 -5.36 -2.65
CA LEU A 50 -8.32 -5.81 -1.26
C LEU A 50 -9.60 -5.43 -0.51
N LYS A 51 -10.13 -4.22 -0.74
CA LYS A 51 -11.41 -3.80 -0.15
C LYS A 51 -12.54 -4.70 -0.61
N ASN A 52 -12.62 -4.99 -1.90
CA ASN A 52 -13.66 -5.86 -2.45
C ASN A 52 -13.57 -7.29 -1.88
N LEU A 53 -12.38 -7.88 -1.86
CA LEU A 53 -12.16 -9.21 -1.29
C LEU A 53 -12.48 -9.28 0.21
N ASN A 54 -12.18 -8.22 0.98
CA ASN A 54 -12.55 -8.17 2.38
C ASN A 54 -14.08 -8.07 2.59
N GLN A 55 -14.79 -7.37 1.71
CA GLN A 55 -16.26 -7.33 1.74
C GLN A 55 -16.84 -8.71 1.41
N GLU A 56 -16.30 -9.39 0.40
CA GLU A 56 -16.70 -10.74 0.02
C GLU A 56 -16.43 -11.77 1.13
N LYS A 57 -15.25 -11.70 1.75
CA LYS A 57 -14.92 -12.51 2.94
C LYS A 57 -15.90 -12.27 4.08
N HIS A 58 -16.30 -11.01 4.29
CA HIS A 58 -17.25 -10.68 5.34
C HIS A 58 -18.64 -11.25 5.03
N SER A 59 -19.14 -11.15 3.79
CA SER A 59 -20.42 -11.76 3.42
C SER A 59 -20.40 -13.28 3.58
N LEU A 60 -19.35 -13.96 3.09
CA LEU A 60 -19.23 -15.41 3.24
C LEU A 60 -19.15 -15.85 4.70
N LYS A 61 -18.52 -15.07 5.59
CA LYS A 61 -18.51 -15.35 7.03
C LYS A 61 -19.90 -15.23 7.67
N LEU A 62 -20.72 -14.30 7.21
CA LEU A 62 -22.11 -14.19 7.67
C LEU A 62 -22.92 -15.41 7.22
N ASP A 63 -22.74 -15.84 5.97
CA ASP A 63 -23.39 -17.04 5.43
C ASP A 63 -22.94 -18.31 6.14
N GLN A 64 -21.63 -18.45 6.38
CA GLN A 64 -21.06 -19.56 7.16
C GLN A 64 -21.71 -19.64 8.54
N ARG A 65 -21.85 -18.50 9.23
CA ARG A 65 -22.49 -18.46 10.55
C ARG A 65 -23.97 -18.83 10.47
N ARG A 66 -24.70 -18.29 9.49
CA ARG A 66 -26.12 -18.59 9.27
C ARG A 66 -26.34 -20.08 9.04
N ILE A 67 -25.57 -20.71 8.17
CA ILE A 67 -25.70 -22.14 7.88
C ILE A 67 -25.29 -22.99 9.09
N ASN A 68 -24.24 -22.61 9.80
CA ASN A 68 -23.85 -23.30 11.03
C ASN A 68 -24.97 -23.25 12.09
N ASP A 69 -25.66 -22.11 12.23
CA ASP A 69 -26.83 -21.98 13.09
C ASP A 69 -27.99 -22.87 12.60
N GLU A 70 -28.25 -22.94 11.28
CA GLU A 70 -29.23 -23.86 10.67
C GLU A 70 -28.91 -25.33 10.96
N VAL A 71 -27.64 -25.74 10.84
CA VAL A 71 -27.16 -27.10 11.18
C VAL A 71 -27.40 -27.40 12.66
N SER A 72 -27.08 -26.46 13.57
CA SER A 72 -27.33 -26.64 15.01
C SER A 72 -28.82 -26.84 15.30
N ILE A 73 -29.69 -26.03 14.67
CA ILE A 73 -31.15 -26.15 14.84
C ILE A 73 -31.65 -27.52 14.33
N LEU A 74 -31.12 -28.00 13.19
CA LEU A 74 -31.47 -29.32 12.66
C LEU A 74 -30.99 -30.43 13.59
N SER A 75 -29.76 -30.35 14.10
CA SER A 75 -29.20 -31.31 15.04
C SER A 75 -30.05 -31.43 16.31
N ASP A 76 -30.48 -30.31 16.89
CA ASP A 76 -31.33 -30.32 18.09
C ASP A 76 -32.73 -30.89 17.81
N LYS A 77 -33.30 -30.62 16.64
CA LYS A 77 -34.58 -31.22 16.20
C LYS A 77 -34.45 -32.72 16.03
N ILE A 78 -33.37 -33.20 15.42
CA ILE A 78 -33.09 -34.63 15.23
C ILE A 78 -33.00 -35.31 16.60
N LYS A 79 -32.17 -34.77 17.51
CA LYS A 79 -32.03 -35.32 18.88
C LYS A 79 -33.36 -35.42 19.61
N SER A 80 -34.17 -34.36 19.59
CA SER A 80 -35.49 -34.37 20.24
C SER A 80 -36.44 -35.42 19.66
N LYS A 81 -36.36 -35.68 18.35
CA LYS A 81 -37.19 -36.70 17.67
C LYS A 81 -36.69 -38.11 17.96
N GLU A 82 -35.37 -38.33 17.95
CA GLU A 82 -34.75 -39.60 18.33
C GLU A 82 -35.05 -39.96 19.79
N GLU A 83 -34.94 -39.00 20.71
CA GLU A 83 -35.33 -39.20 22.11
C GLU A 83 -36.79 -39.66 22.23
N LYS A 84 -37.72 -39.07 21.47
CA LYS A 84 -39.12 -39.50 21.46
C LYS A 84 -39.27 -40.92 20.93
N LEU A 85 -38.58 -41.24 19.83
CA LEU A 85 -38.59 -42.57 19.20
C LEU A 85 -38.12 -43.66 20.17
N TYR A 86 -37.06 -43.39 20.94
CA TYR A 86 -36.43 -44.34 21.86
C TYR A 86 -36.97 -44.29 23.29
N SER A 87 -37.77 -43.27 23.64
CA SER A 87 -38.34 -43.14 25.00
C SER A 87 -39.32 -44.24 25.40
N GLY A 88 -39.78 -45.07 24.44
CA GLY A 88 -40.80 -46.09 24.67
C GLY A 88 -42.19 -45.55 25.01
N LYS A 89 -42.39 -44.22 24.99
CA LYS A 89 -43.67 -43.57 25.30
C LYS A 89 -44.68 -43.64 24.15
N ILE A 90 -44.22 -43.94 22.94
CA ILE A 90 -45.07 -44.01 21.74
C ILE A 90 -45.52 -45.45 21.55
N THR A 91 -46.82 -45.68 21.74
CA THR A 91 -47.44 -47.01 21.66
C THR A 91 -48.07 -47.30 20.30
N ASN A 92 -48.23 -46.29 19.45
CA ASN A 92 -48.84 -46.42 18.12
C ASN A 92 -47.76 -46.73 17.05
N PRO A 93 -47.81 -47.90 16.38
CA PRO A 93 -46.85 -48.25 15.33
C PRO A 93 -46.82 -47.28 14.15
N LYS A 94 -47.95 -46.68 13.77
CA LYS A 94 -47.99 -45.70 12.66
C LYS A 94 -47.28 -44.40 13.01
N GLU A 95 -47.37 -43.98 14.27
CA GLU A 95 -46.71 -42.77 14.77
C GLU A 95 -45.19 -42.95 14.85
N LEU A 96 -44.72 -44.15 15.25
CA LEU A 96 -43.30 -44.50 15.23
C LEU A 96 -42.70 -44.43 13.82
N VAL A 97 -43.40 -44.99 12.83
CA VAL A 97 -42.96 -44.94 11.43
C VAL A 97 -42.88 -43.49 10.94
N GLY A 98 -43.90 -42.67 11.21
CA GLY A 98 -43.90 -41.26 10.81
C GLY A 98 -42.74 -40.46 11.43
N ILE A 99 -42.46 -40.64 12.73
CA ILE A 99 -41.32 -39.97 13.37
C ILE A 99 -39.99 -40.45 12.80
N ASN A 100 -39.85 -41.74 12.49
CA ASN A 100 -38.63 -42.26 11.87
C ASN A 100 -38.40 -41.68 10.47
N GLU A 101 -39.45 -41.58 9.64
CA GLU A 101 -39.37 -40.93 8.32
C GLU A 101 -39.00 -39.44 8.43
N GLU A 102 -39.56 -38.73 9.42
CA GLU A 102 -39.18 -37.35 9.71
C GLU A 102 -37.71 -37.22 10.11
N VAL A 103 -37.20 -38.11 10.97
CA VAL A 103 -35.78 -38.14 11.36
C VAL A 103 -34.88 -38.36 10.15
N ILE A 104 -35.22 -39.31 9.27
CA ILE A 104 -34.47 -39.56 8.03
C ILE A 104 -34.46 -38.31 7.13
N SER A 105 -35.61 -37.65 6.96
CA SER A 105 -35.69 -36.41 6.17
C SER A 105 -34.89 -35.26 6.79
N LEU A 106 -34.91 -35.12 8.12
CA LEU A 106 -34.13 -34.10 8.82
C LEU A 106 -32.62 -34.34 8.71
N LYS A 107 -32.18 -35.60 8.80
CA LYS A 107 -30.77 -35.98 8.60
C LYS A 107 -30.31 -35.65 7.18
N SER A 108 -31.09 -36.03 6.17
CA SER A 108 -30.78 -35.67 4.76
C SER A 108 -30.61 -34.16 4.57
N LYS A 109 -31.49 -33.34 5.17
CA LYS A 109 -31.38 -31.87 5.12
C LYS A 109 -30.16 -31.34 5.88
N MET A 110 -29.79 -31.99 6.98
CA MET A 110 -28.59 -31.62 7.74
C MET A 110 -27.33 -31.92 6.91
N ASP A 111 -27.25 -33.09 6.28
CA ASP A 111 -26.12 -33.48 5.42
C ASP A 111 -25.95 -32.52 4.23
N GLU A 112 -27.06 -32.09 3.61
CA GLU A 112 -27.06 -31.05 2.56
C GLU A 112 -26.48 -29.73 3.08
N LYS A 113 -26.86 -29.32 4.30
CA LYS A 113 -26.38 -28.07 4.92
C LYS A 113 -24.93 -28.14 5.37
N GLU A 114 -24.48 -29.30 5.85
CA GLU A 114 -23.07 -29.54 6.18
C GLU A 114 -22.20 -29.51 4.92
N THR A 115 -22.71 -30.03 3.81
CA THR A 115 -22.04 -29.92 2.50
C THR A 115 -21.92 -28.45 2.06
N GLU A 116 -23.02 -27.68 2.13
CA GLU A 116 -23.03 -26.24 1.84
C GLU A 116 -22.03 -25.48 2.75
N LEU A 117 -21.93 -25.86 4.02
CA LEU A 117 -20.99 -25.27 4.98
C LEU A 117 -19.53 -25.56 4.60
N LEU A 118 -19.20 -26.79 4.18
CA LEU A 118 -17.86 -27.15 3.73
C LEU A 118 -17.45 -26.37 2.48
N GLU A 119 -18.33 -26.26 1.49
CA GLU A 119 -18.09 -25.46 0.29
C GLU A 119 -17.82 -23.97 0.62
N LEU A 120 -18.58 -23.39 1.56
CA LEU A 120 -18.30 -22.03 2.05
C LEU A 120 -16.96 -21.90 2.76
N MET A 121 -16.55 -22.92 3.52
CA MET A 121 -15.25 -22.93 4.20
C MET A 121 -14.10 -22.97 3.19
N GLU A 122 -14.22 -23.78 2.14
CA GLU A 122 -13.24 -23.82 1.05
C GLU A 122 -13.14 -22.46 0.34
N ALA A 123 -14.28 -21.84 0.00
CA ALA A 123 -14.31 -20.51 -0.61
C ALA A 123 -13.68 -19.43 0.30
N LEU A 124 -13.94 -19.48 1.61
CA LEU A 124 -13.33 -18.57 2.59
C LEU A 124 -11.81 -18.73 2.69
N ASP A 125 -11.31 -19.96 2.59
CA ASP A 125 -9.88 -20.25 2.58
C ASP A 125 -9.22 -19.72 1.31
N GLU A 126 -9.85 -19.89 0.14
CA GLU A 126 -9.38 -19.33 -1.12
C GLU A 126 -9.30 -17.79 -1.09
N ILE A 127 -10.36 -17.12 -0.62
CA ILE A 127 -10.35 -15.67 -0.47
C ILE A 127 -9.28 -15.23 0.51
N SER A 128 -9.08 -15.95 1.62
CA SER A 128 -8.05 -15.64 2.61
C SER A 128 -6.64 -15.73 2.01
N LYS A 129 -6.35 -16.78 1.24
CA LYS A 129 -5.08 -16.92 0.49
C LYS A 129 -4.89 -15.79 -0.52
N ASN A 130 -5.96 -15.40 -1.22
CA ASN A 130 -5.93 -14.31 -2.20
C ASN A 130 -5.67 -12.96 -1.52
N LEU A 131 -6.28 -12.70 -0.37
CA LEU A 131 -6.01 -11.51 0.45
C LEU A 131 -4.54 -11.47 0.87
N GLU A 132 -4.03 -12.54 1.48
CA GLU A 132 -2.62 -12.60 1.91
C GLU A 132 -1.64 -12.35 0.77
N LYS A 133 -1.90 -12.94 -0.41
CA LYS A 133 -1.08 -12.73 -1.61
C LYS A 133 -1.10 -11.26 -2.05
N LYS A 134 -2.26 -10.62 -2.07
CA LYS A 134 -2.39 -9.21 -2.48
C LYS A 134 -1.83 -8.25 -1.43
N GLU A 135 -1.99 -8.54 -0.14
CA GLU A 135 -1.38 -7.76 0.94
C GLU A 135 0.14 -7.86 0.91
N ARG A 136 0.69 -9.03 0.60
CA ARG A 136 2.13 -9.19 0.37
C ARG A 136 2.59 -8.34 -0.81
N HIS A 137 1.88 -8.41 -1.94
CA HIS A 137 2.22 -7.61 -3.11
C HIS A 137 2.13 -6.10 -2.82
N LEU A 138 1.13 -5.66 -2.04
CA LEU A 138 1.01 -4.28 -1.61
C LEU A 138 2.22 -3.84 -0.76
N ARG A 139 2.67 -4.68 0.18
CA ARG A 139 3.88 -4.39 0.98
C ARG A 139 5.12 -4.26 0.11
N GLU A 140 5.31 -5.18 -0.83
CA GLU A 140 6.43 -5.16 -1.78
C GLU A 140 6.42 -3.86 -2.62
N THR A 141 5.26 -3.48 -3.17
CA THR A 141 5.12 -2.24 -3.95
C THR A 141 5.37 -0.97 -3.11
N LEU A 142 4.96 -0.97 -1.83
CA LEU A 142 5.24 0.14 -0.92
C LEU A 142 6.74 0.26 -0.61
N GLU A 143 7.45 -0.86 -0.47
CA GLU A 143 8.90 -0.87 -0.29
C GLU A 143 9.62 -0.38 -1.54
N GLU A 144 9.13 -0.73 -2.73
CA GLU A 144 9.65 -0.25 -4.01
C GLU A 144 9.49 1.26 -4.16
N ILE A 145 8.31 1.81 -3.84
CA ILE A 145 8.10 3.27 -3.84
C ILE A 145 9.08 3.97 -2.91
N LYS A 146 9.26 3.46 -1.68
CA LYS A 146 10.20 4.06 -0.71
C LYS A 146 11.63 4.08 -1.24
N LYS A 147 12.07 3.02 -1.93
CA LYS A 147 13.39 2.97 -2.56
C LYS A 147 13.50 4.02 -3.66
N ASN A 148 12.51 4.13 -4.53
CA ASN A 148 12.49 5.10 -5.62
C ASN A 148 12.44 6.55 -5.10
N GLU A 149 11.72 6.80 -4.00
CA GLU A 149 11.68 8.12 -3.35
C GLU A 149 13.06 8.51 -2.78
N LEU A 150 13.80 7.54 -2.21
CA LEU A 150 15.16 7.79 -1.71
C LEU A 150 16.14 8.06 -2.86
N GLU A 151 16.07 7.29 -3.94
CA GLU A 151 16.91 7.51 -5.13
C GLU A 151 16.58 8.85 -5.82
N LEU A 152 15.30 9.19 -5.93
CA LEU A 152 14.86 10.48 -6.44
C LEU A 152 15.44 11.63 -5.60
N ALA A 153 15.26 11.58 -4.27
CA ALA A 153 15.77 12.61 -3.37
C ALA A 153 17.30 12.73 -3.42
N ARG A 154 18.01 11.61 -3.60
CA ARG A 154 19.46 11.61 -3.79
C ARG A 154 19.86 12.32 -5.09
N LYS A 155 19.25 11.95 -6.22
CA LYS A 155 19.54 12.56 -7.53
C LYS A 155 19.21 14.04 -7.55
N GLU A 156 18.07 14.44 -6.97
CA GLU A 156 17.70 15.85 -6.82
C GLU A 156 18.75 16.62 -6.03
N LYS A 157 19.25 16.05 -4.93
CA LYS A 157 20.28 16.68 -4.11
C LYS A 157 21.62 16.82 -4.84
N GLU A 158 22.02 15.81 -5.62
CA GLU A 158 23.23 15.87 -6.45
C GLU A 158 23.12 17.00 -7.49
N ILE A 159 21.97 17.10 -8.18
CA ILE A 159 21.71 18.17 -9.14
C ILE A 159 21.65 19.56 -8.46
N ASP A 160 20.97 19.69 -7.33
CA ASP A 160 20.87 20.94 -6.57
C ASP A 160 22.25 21.41 -6.07
N GLN A 161 23.13 20.48 -5.69
CA GLN A 161 24.51 20.79 -5.34
C GLN A 161 25.31 21.29 -6.54
N GLU A 162 25.15 20.68 -7.71
CA GLU A 162 25.79 21.15 -8.95
C GLU A 162 25.32 22.56 -9.31
N ILE A 163 24.01 22.81 -9.27
CA ILE A 163 23.43 24.14 -9.51
C ILE A 163 23.97 25.16 -8.50
N SER A 164 23.98 24.83 -7.20
CA SER A 164 24.51 25.71 -6.15
C SER A 164 26.00 26.02 -6.34
N ASN A 165 26.80 25.04 -6.77
CA ASN A 165 28.21 25.24 -7.06
C ASN A 165 28.37 26.23 -8.22
N ILE A 166 27.59 26.09 -9.29
CA ILE A 166 27.61 27.03 -10.43
C ILE A 166 27.24 28.46 -9.98
N TYR A 167 26.23 28.62 -9.11
CA TYR A 167 25.89 29.91 -8.50
C TYR A 167 27.01 30.49 -7.62
N PHE A 168 27.73 29.66 -6.87
CA PHE A 168 28.84 30.11 -6.03
C PHE A 168 30.04 30.57 -6.87
N PHE A 169 30.39 29.83 -7.93
CA PHE A 169 31.48 30.17 -8.84
C PHE A 169 31.19 31.46 -9.64
N THR A 170 29.94 31.67 -10.08
CA THR A 170 29.54 32.91 -10.75
C THR A 170 29.61 34.12 -9.82
N ASN A 171 29.13 34.01 -8.58
CA ASN A 171 29.21 35.10 -7.60
C ASN A 171 30.67 35.43 -7.21
N LYS A 172 31.51 34.42 -7.02
CA LYS A 172 32.94 34.63 -6.71
C LYS A 172 33.70 35.30 -7.87
N CYS A 173 33.34 35.02 -9.12
CA CYS A 173 33.87 35.69 -10.30
C CYS A 173 33.36 37.14 -10.46
N LYS A 174 32.12 37.45 -10.07
CA LYS A 174 31.56 38.82 -10.11
C LYS A 174 32.15 39.76 -9.04
N PHE A 175 32.53 39.25 -7.87
CA PHE A 175 33.03 40.06 -6.74
C PHE A 175 34.58 40.11 -6.59
N GLY A 176 35.35 39.53 -7.52
CA GLY A 176 36.82 39.47 -7.47
C GLY A 176 37.58 40.77 -7.78
N LYS A 177 36.93 41.95 -7.85
CA LYS A 177 37.61 43.26 -8.03
C LYS A 177 37.04 44.32 -7.08
N LYS A 178 37.44 44.27 -5.81
CA LYS A 178 37.80 45.42 -4.94
C LYS A 178 37.80 44.99 -3.47
N MET A 179 38.98 44.77 -2.91
CA MET A 179 39.29 45.24 -1.56
C MET A 179 40.63 45.96 -1.63
N VAL A 180 40.58 47.28 -1.78
CA VAL A 180 41.68 48.19 -1.47
C VAL A 180 41.36 48.69 -0.05
N GLY A 181 42.20 48.39 0.94
CA GLY A 181 42.11 49.03 2.27
C GLY A 181 42.68 50.46 2.24
N PRO A 182 42.92 51.16 3.37
CA PRO A 182 42.48 51.01 4.78
C PRO A 182 41.80 52.36 5.24
N PRO A 183 41.74 52.88 6.51
CA PRO A 183 42.81 53.01 7.53
C PRO A 183 42.37 52.61 8.97
N GLY A 184 43.33 52.72 9.90
CA GLY A 184 43.34 52.05 11.20
C GLY A 184 42.33 52.50 12.27
N PHE A 185 42.24 51.67 13.31
CA PHE A 185 41.98 52.09 14.68
C PHE A 185 42.58 51.05 15.63
N GLU A 186 43.38 51.50 16.59
CA GLU A 186 44.09 50.69 17.58
C GLU A 186 43.14 49.97 18.54
N PRO A 187 43.47 48.76 19.04
CA PRO A 187 42.74 48.17 20.15
C PRO A 187 43.37 48.58 21.49
N GLY A 188 42.70 49.52 22.18
CA GLY A 188 42.86 49.75 23.61
C GLY A 188 42.18 48.64 24.42
N THR A 189 43.01 47.75 24.94
CA THR A 189 42.97 47.04 26.25
C THR A 189 41.65 46.82 27.00
N SER A 190 41.43 45.52 27.28
CA SER A 190 41.04 44.89 28.56
C SER A 190 39.60 44.88 29.09
N ALA A 191 39.11 43.64 29.19
CA ALA A 191 38.67 42.96 30.41
C ALA A 191 37.45 43.51 31.16
N LEU A 192 36.32 42.79 31.06
CA LEU A 192 35.87 41.78 32.03
C LEU A 192 34.69 40.99 31.45
#